data_AF-A0AAD3GB58-F1
#
_entry.id   AF-A0AAD3GB58-F1
#
_cell.length_a   1.000
_cell.length_b   1.000
_cell.length_c   1.000
_cell.angle_alpha   90.00
_cell.angle_beta   90.00
_cell.angle_gamma   90.00
#
_symmetry.space_group_name_H-M   'P 1'
#
loop_
_entity.id
_entity.type
_entity.pdbx_description
1 polymer ?
#
loop_
_entity_poly.entity_id
_entity_poly.type
_entity_poly.pdbx_seq_one_letter_code
_entity_poly.pdbx_strand_id
1 'polypeptide(L)'
;MGNTLFFTADDGVNGTELWKSDGTAAGTVLVADINPGGSSSVPRNLTVVGNTLFFTADDGVNGTELWKSDGTAAGTVLVGNIRPGSSSSDPQNLRVVGSTLFFSADDGVNGEELWAFTVIASNNPPVLTDISKNGDEDNAIAFTLAEFTSAFADPDGNSLVKIQILTLPNSGILQLNGENVTLNQEIAANDLNTLTLTPDANFNGSISFSWNGFDGEVYAVNEADVSLTLNPINDLPVLTTNAGLTLAEGSIIAIANTVLQVTDVDNTAVEISYTLTNLPANGTVSLNGTALATNATFTQDDIDNNRLTYTHNSSENTADSFSFTVSDGAGGQIGNNTFNLTINPVNDAPTLQQAIPDQSAIEGQPFTFAIPVHTFADVDGDILTYSLAAGTVLPDGITFDPATRSFSGTPSDTASGSYNLTVIASDPDGEIASDTFTLQVFHPIPVSSGGGIISGTNQDDLIDASGKLGTYRLQGGGGNDLLIGSHQRDVLQGGLDNDRLYGGGDIDRLFGEEGDDLLDGGAGSDFLYGGLGADYFVLATGNGSDRIMDFNPAEGDRLALSGLNFGQLSFNSNQIILGSEVLAYVTGSLGNPVTGLNTRPEWFVTL
;
A
#
# COMPACT_ATOMS: atom_id res chain seq x y z
N MET A 1 84.70 -8.02 5.10
CA MET A 1 83.45 -8.38 5.78
C MET A 1 82.33 -7.75 4.98
N GLY A 2 81.49 -8.56 4.33
CA GLY A 2 80.67 -8.06 3.20
C GLY A 2 81.55 -7.38 2.13
N ASN A 3 81.11 -6.22 1.63
CA ASN A 3 81.85 -5.38 0.66
C ASN A 3 82.87 -4.41 1.31
N THR A 4 83.10 -4.48 2.62
CA THR A 4 84.03 -3.61 3.33
C THR A 4 85.38 -4.30 3.52
N LEU A 5 86.45 -3.64 3.06
CA LEU A 5 87.84 -4.01 3.30
C LEU A 5 88.28 -3.50 4.67
N PHE A 6 88.86 -4.36 5.49
CA PHE A 6 89.50 -3.98 6.75
C PHE A 6 91.00 -4.19 6.63
N PHE A 7 91.77 -3.21 7.12
CA PHE A 7 93.23 -3.19 7.00
C PHE A 7 93.83 -2.34 8.12
N THR A 8 95.14 -2.40 8.25
CA THR A 8 95.89 -1.55 9.18
C THR A 8 96.58 -0.41 8.46
N ALA A 9 96.50 0.79 9.02
CA ALA A 9 97.17 1.96 8.47
C ALA A 9 97.54 2.95 9.58
N ASP A 10 98.50 3.82 9.25
CA ASP A 10 98.97 4.92 10.09
C ASP A 10 98.73 6.23 9.34
N ASP A 11 97.98 7.14 9.96
CA ASP A 11 97.66 8.46 9.41
C ASP A 11 98.64 9.57 9.88
N GLY A 12 99.66 9.19 10.66
CA GLY A 12 100.64 10.10 11.26
C GLY A 12 100.13 10.83 12.51
N VAL A 13 98.90 10.55 12.97
CA VAL A 13 98.28 11.18 14.15
C VAL A 13 97.94 10.14 15.22
N ASN A 14 97.32 9.02 14.83
CA ASN A 14 96.80 8.00 15.73
C ASN A 14 97.65 6.72 15.77
N GLY A 15 98.84 6.73 15.14
CA GLY A 15 99.66 5.52 15.00
C GLY A 15 99.01 4.47 14.08
N THR A 16 99.52 3.24 14.12
CA THR A 16 99.01 2.12 13.31
C THR A 16 97.79 1.47 13.96
N GLU A 17 96.61 1.73 13.39
CA GLU A 17 95.30 1.36 13.93
C GLU A 17 94.46 0.53 12.94
N LEU A 18 93.22 0.17 13.33
CA LEU A 18 92.27 -0.55 12.48
C LEU A 18 91.50 0.42 11.58
N TRP A 19 91.56 0.20 10.27
CA TRP A 19 90.88 1.01 9.25
C TRP A 19 89.92 0.17 8.42
N LYS A 20 88.91 0.84 7.85
CA LYS A 20 87.98 0.25 6.88
C LYS A 20 87.89 1.09 5.61
N SER A 21 87.58 0.43 4.49
CA SER A 21 87.33 1.07 3.20
C SER A 21 86.22 0.36 2.44
N ASP A 22 85.38 1.13 1.76
CA ASP A 22 84.41 0.65 0.76
C ASP A 22 84.97 0.73 -0.69
N GLY A 23 86.26 1.04 -0.83
CA GLY A 23 86.92 1.27 -2.13
C GLY A 23 86.92 2.73 -2.58
N THR A 24 86.32 3.65 -1.81
CA THR A 24 86.35 5.09 -2.07
C THR A 24 87.23 5.84 -1.07
N ALA A 25 87.71 7.02 -1.44
CA ALA A 25 88.47 7.88 -0.52
C ALA A 25 87.63 8.32 0.68
N ALA A 26 86.34 8.64 0.48
CA ALA A 26 85.45 9.08 1.55
C ALA A 26 85.07 7.96 2.52
N GLY A 27 84.92 6.74 2.02
CA GLY A 27 84.63 5.55 2.84
C GLY A 27 85.88 4.91 3.47
N THR A 28 87.08 5.46 3.22
CA THR A 28 88.33 5.01 3.85
C THR A 28 88.55 5.77 5.15
N VAL A 29 88.18 5.15 6.28
CA VAL A 29 88.13 5.80 7.59
C VAL A 29 88.69 4.90 8.69
N LEU A 30 89.21 5.55 9.73
CA LEU A 30 89.59 4.90 10.98
C LEU A 30 88.35 4.23 11.60
N VAL A 31 88.48 2.96 12.00
CA VAL A 31 87.40 2.23 12.67
C VAL A 31 87.38 2.59 14.14
N ALA A 32 88.53 2.51 14.81
CA ALA A 32 88.73 2.90 16.19
C ALA A 32 90.22 3.22 16.43
N ASP A 33 90.48 4.24 17.25
CA ASP A 33 91.79 4.48 17.88
C ASP A 33 91.86 3.60 19.14
N ILE A 34 92.45 2.41 19.03
CA ILE A 34 92.43 1.39 20.08
C ILE A 34 93.47 1.68 21.17
N ASN A 35 94.62 2.27 20.80
CA ASN A 35 95.63 2.75 21.72
C ASN A 35 95.68 4.30 21.68
N PRO A 36 94.92 4.98 22.55
CA PRO A 36 94.61 6.40 22.35
C PRO A 36 95.83 7.31 22.14
N GLY A 37 95.76 8.12 21.08
CA GLY A 37 96.80 9.10 20.73
C GLY A 37 97.81 8.57 19.72
N GLY A 38 99.04 9.06 19.73
CA GLY A 38 100.03 8.72 18.69
C GLY A 38 100.71 7.35 18.83
N SER A 39 100.19 6.46 19.67
CA SER A 39 100.78 5.14 19.92
C SER A 39 100.05 4.09 19.08
N SER A 40 100.77 3.17 18.46
CA SER A 40 100.14 2.13 17.63
C SER A 40 99.54 0.99 18.46
N SER A 41 98.33 0.55 18.13
CA SER A 41 97.72 -0.69 18.64
C SER A 41 98.12 -1.95 17.86
N VAL A 42 98.69 -1.75 16.66
CA VAL A 42 99.24 -2.79 15.78
C VAL A 42 98.25 -3.95 15.51
N PRO A 43 97.06 -3.70 14.92
CA PRO A 43 96.11 -4.78 14.66
C PRO A 43 96.68 -5.87 13.73
N ARG A 44 96.52 -7.15 14.08
CA ARG A 44 97.03 -8.29 13.30
C ARG A 44 96.00 -9.41 13.26
N ASN A 45 96.24 -10.40 12.39
CA ASN A 45 95.40 -11.61 12.29
C ASN A 45 93.91 -11.32 11.97
N LEU A 46 93.64 -10.30 11.14
CA LEU A 46 92.28 -9.93 10.72
C LEU A 46 91.52 -11.13 10.13
N THR A 47 90.54 -11.64 10.87
CA THR A 47 89.81 -12.88 10.58
C THR A 47 88.31 -12.65 10.74
N VAL A 48 87.53 -12.93 9.70
CA VAL A 48 86.08 -12.71 9.72
C VAL A 48 85.33 -13.98 10.10
N VAL A 49 84.40 -13.89 11.07
CA VAL A 49 83.42 -14.93 11.40
C VAL A 49 82.02 -14.33 11.31
N GLY A 50 81.23 -14.75 10.31
CA GLY A 50 79.95 -14.11 10.00
C GLY A 50 80.12 -12.61 9.70
N ASN A 51 79.38 -11.77 10.43
CA ASN A 51 79.46 -10.31 10.36
C ASN A 51 80.34 -9.68 11.44
N THR A 52 81.27 -10.44 12.03
CA THR A 52 82.20 -9.94 13.05
C THR A 52 83.64 -10.16 12.60
N LEU A 53 84.45 -9.10 12.66
CA LEU A 53 85.89 -9.14 12.45
C LEU A 53 86.59 -9.40 13.77
N PHE A 54 87.41 -10.43 13.85
CA PHE A 54 88.32 -10.71 14.96
C PHE A 54 89.75 -10.40 14.58
N PHE A 55 90.53 -9.90 15.51
CA PHE A 55 91.93 -9.52 15.30
C PHE A 55 92.64 -9.40 16.64
N THR A 56 93.96 -9.26 16.61
CA THR A 56 94.76 -9.00 17.81
C THR A 56 95.24 -7.57 17.83
N ALA A 57 95.17 -6.90 18.97
CA ALA A 57 95.65 -5.52 19.14
C ALA A 57 96.05 -5.25 20.60
N ASP A 58 96.84 -4.20 20.80
CA ASP A 58 97.29 -3.70 22.10
C ASP A 58 96.71 -2.31 22.35
N ASP A 59 95.94 -2.13 23.43
CA ASP A 59 95.35 -0.84 23.82
C ASP A 59 96.30 0.03 24.67
N GLY A 60 97.54 -0.41 24.86
CA GLY A 60 98.52 0.24 25.72
C GLY A 60 98.32 -0.03 27.22
N VAL A 61 97.29 -0.82 27.58
CA VAL A 61 96.94 -1.15 28.98
C VAL A 61 97.02 -2.65 29.24
N ASN A 62 96.45 -3.47 28.36
CA ASN A 62 96.26 -4.91 28.55
C ASN A 62 97.28 -5.76 27.77
N GLY A 63 98.16 -5.14 26.98
CA GLY A 63 99.04 -5.88 26.06
C GLY A 63 98.29 -6.39 24.83
N THR A 64 98.95 -7.20 23.99
CA THR A 64 98.33 -7.76 22.78
C THR A 64 97.34 -8.87 23.13
N GLU A 65 96.05 -8.60 22.90
CA GLU A 65 94.92 -9.47 23.24
C GLU A 65 93.98 -9.70 22.03
N LEU A 66 92.92 -10.50 22.20
CA LEU A 66 91.92 -10.75 21.15
C LEU A 66 90.81 -9.68 21.18
N TRP A 67 90.61 -9.03 20.04
CA TRP A 67 89.61 -7.98 19.81
C TRP A 67 88.59 -8.42 18.75
N LYS A 68 87.40 -7.82 18.83
CA LYS A 68 86.36 -7.95 17.80
C LYS A 68 85.85 -6.59 17.35
N SER A 69 85.35 -6.51 16.12
CA SER A 69 84.70 -5.32 15.55
C SER A 69 83.53 -5.71 14.66
N ASP A 70 82.44 -4.95 14.73
CA ASP A 70 81.34 -4.96 13.74
C ASP A 70 81.55 -3.92 12.61
N GLY A 71 82.70 -3.26 12.60
CA GLY A 71 83.03 -2.18 11.67
C GLY A 71 82.71 -0.78 12.18
N THR A 72 82.25 -0.63 13.42
CA THR A 72 82.06 0.65 14.11
C THR A 72 83.04 0.82 15.26
N ALA A 73 83.30 2.07 15.68
CA ALA A 73 84.13 2.34 16.85
C ALA A 73 83.55 1.71 18.12
N ALA A 74 82.23 1.83 18.33
CA ALA A 74 81.56 1.30 19.52
C ALA A 74 81.53 -0.24 19.57
N GLY A 75 81.44 -0.90 18.41
CA GLY A 75 81.51 -2.35 18.30
C GLY A 75 82.93 -2.91 18.28
N THR A 76 83.96 -2.03 18.29
CA THR A 76 85.37 -2.43 18.37
C THR A 76 85.79 -2.57 19.82
N VAL A 77 85.74 -3.80 20.33
CA VAL A 77 85.89 -4.10 21.76
C VAL A 77 86.76 -5.33 21.97
N LEU A 78 87.41 -5.37 23.13
CA LEU A 78 88.13 -6.54 23.62
C LEU A 78 87.16 -7.72 23.79
N VAL A 79 87.51 -8.90 23.24
CA VAL A 79 86.70 -10.14 23.42
C VAL A 79 86.78 -10.62 24.86
N GLY A 80 87.94 -10.43 25.48
CA GLY A 80 88.24 -10.63 26.90
C GLY A 80 89.75 -10.45 27.13
N ASN A 81 90.17 -10.00 28.32
CA ASN A 81 91.58 -10.02 28.71
C ASN A 81 91.94 -11.44 29.16
N ILE A 82 92.62 -12.18 28.29
CA ILE A 82 92.95 -13.60 28.48
C ILE A 82 94.12 -13.74 29.46
N ARG A 83 95.05 -12.78 29.50
CA ARG A 83 96.16 -12.72 30.46
C ARG A 83 96.09 -11.49 31.36
N PRO A 84 95.58 -11.62 32.60
CA PRO A 84 95.38 -10.47 33.48
C PRO A 84 96.64 -9.62 33.72
N GLY A 85 96.53 -8.31 33.52
CA GLY A 85 97.61 -7.32 33.69
C GLY A 85 98.02 -6.68 32.37
N SER A 86 99.24 -6.12 32.32
CA SER A 86 99.79 -5.46 31.12
C SER A 86 100.66 -6.39 30.27
N SER A 87 100.51 -7.71 30.42
CA SER A 87 101.30 -8.71 29.69
C SER A 87 100.43 -9.31 28.61
N SER A 88 100.92 -9.35 27.37
CA SER A 88 100.19 -9.95 26.26
C SER A 88 99.85 -11.43 26.49
N SER A 89 98.64 -11.85 26.12
CA SER A 89 98.27 -13.25 25.90
C SER A 89 98.74 -13.80 24.54
N ASP A 90 99.24 -12.92 23.67
CA ASP A 90 99.73 -13.21 22.31
C ASP A 90 98.82 -14.16 21.50
N PRO A 91 97.55 -13.81 21.19
CA PRO A 91 96.70 -14.70 20.42
C PRO A 91 97.23 -14.93 19.00
N GLN A 92 97.37 -16.19 18.59
CA GLN A 92 97.89 -16.57 17.28
C GLN A 92 97.04 -17.65 16.61
N ASN A 93 97.33 -17.92 15.33
CA ASN A 93 96.73 -19.01 14.56
C ASN A 93 95.20 -18.96 14.46
N LEU A 94 94.60 -17.77 14.39
CA LEU A 94 93.16 -17.57 14.25
C LEU A 94 92.61 -18.36 13.06
N ARG A 95 91.71 -19.31 13.34
CA ARG A 95 91.14 -20.24 12.35
C ARG A 95 89.65 -20.39 12.57
N VAL A 96 88.86 -20.25 11.51
CA VAL A 96 87.40 -20.36 11.58
C VAL A 96 86.96 -21.79 11.23
N VAL A 97 86.09 -22.37 12.06
CA VAL A 97 85.39 -23.63 11.77
C VAL A 97 83.91 -23.44 12.11
N GLY A 98 83.04 -23.46 11.09
CA GLY A 98 81.62 -23.10 11.25
C GLY A 98 81.47 -21.67 11.77
N SER A 99 80.71 -21.49 12.85
CA SER A 99 80.54 -20.21 13.54
C SER A 99 81.52 -19.99 14.70
N THR A 100 82.54 -20.84 14.84
CA THR A 100 83.51 -20.79 15.94
C THR A 100 84.90 -20.39 15.46
N LEU A 101 85.49 -19.38 16.12
CA LEU A 101 86.89 -18.99 15.99
C LEU A 101 87.75 -19.82 16.95
N PHE A 102 88.76 -20.51 16.43
CA PHE A 102 89.80 -21.18 17.20
C PHE A 102 91.10 -20.39 17.14
N PHE A 103 91.84 -20.29 18.24
CA PHE A 103 93.12 -19.58 18.30
C PHE A 103 93.99 -20.12 19.45
N SER A 104 95.30 -19.94 19.40
CA SER A 104 96.19 -20.22 20.54
C SER A 104 96.45 -18.94 21.33
N ALA A 105 96.52 -19.01 22.66
CA ALA A 105 96.85 -17.88 23.55
C ALA A 105 97.35 -18.37 24.92
N ASP A 106 98.15 -17.54 25.60
CA ASP A 106 98.70 -17.82 26.94
C ASP A 106 97.97 -17.00 28.01
N ASP A 107 97.33 -17.68 28.98
CA ASP A 107 96.62 -17.04 30.10
C ASP A 107 97.53 -16.61 31.27
N GLY A 108 98.84 -16.84 31.14
CA GLY A 108 99.84 -16.56 32.15
C GLY A 108 99.92 -17.61 33.27
N VAL A 109 99.12 -18.68 33.21
CA VAL A 109 99.08 -19.76 34.20
C VAL A 109 99.44 -21.11 33.56
N ASN A 110 98.86 -21.43 32.42
CA ASN A 110 98.96 -22.74 31.76
C ASN A 110 99.90 -22.73 30.55
N GLY A 111 100.42 -21.55 30.15
CA GLY A 111 101.17 -21.40 28.90
C GLY A 111 100.24 -21.30 27.69
N GLU A 112 100.79 -21.44 26.49
CA GLU A 112 100.02 -21.32 25.25
C GLU A 112 99.07 -22.54 25.05
N GLU A 113 97.76 -22.30 25.12
CA GLU A 113 96.69 -23.30 24.98
C GLU A 113 95.74 -22.98 23.81
N LEU A 114 94.90 -23.94 23.40
CA LEU A 114 93.88 -23.75 22.36
C LEU A 114 92.57 -23.19 22.94
N TRP A 115 92.11 -22.08 22.38
CA TRP A 115 90.88 -21.37 22.75
C TRP A 115 89.84 -21.42 21.63
N ALA A 116 88.56 -21.31 21.99
CA ALA A 116 87.43 -21.29 21.07
C ALA A 116 86.41 -20.19 21.43
N PHE A 117 85.92 -19.45 20.44
CA PHE A 117 84.90 -18.41 20.59
C PHE A 117 83.79 -18.57 19.53
N THR A 118 82.55 -18.81 19.93
CA THR A 118 81.42 -19.05 19.00
C THR A 118 80.54 -17.80 18.83
N VAL A 119 80.20 -17.46 17.59
CA VAL A 119 79.26 -16.38 17.23
C VAL A 119 77.88 -16.98 16.90
N ILE A 120 76.78 -16.40 17.43
CA ILE A 120 75.39 -16.79 17.12
C ILE A 120 74.72 -15.59 16.46
N ALA A 121 74.09 -15.75 15.30
CA ALA A 121 73.27 -14.69 14.68
C ALA A 121 71.92 -14.60 15.41
N SER A 122 71.40 -13.39 15.63
CA SER A 122 70.07 -13.16 16.19
C SER A 122 69.04 -13.07 15.06
N ASN A 123 68.03 -13.95 15.04
CA ASN A 123 66.88 -13.84 14.13
C ASN A 123 65.93 -12.73 14.61
N ASN A 124 65.64 -11.75 13.77
CA ASN A 124 64.74 -10.64 14.03
C ASN A 124 63.30 -11.01 13.63
N PRO A 125 62.28 -10.71 14.47
CA PRO A 125 60.91 -10.99 14.10
C PRO A 125 60.45 -10.24 12.84
N PRO A 126 59.53 -10.84 12.05
CA PRO A 126 58.93 -10.17 10.90
C PRO A 126 58.01 -9.02 11.31
N VAL A 127 57.73 -8.13 10.36
CA VAL A 127 56.83 -6.98 10.46
C VAL A 127 55.68 -7.16 9.49
N LEU A 128 54.45 -6.92 9.98
CA LEU A 128 53.22 -7.05 9.19
C LEU A 128 52.60 -5.69 8.87
N THR A 129 51.81 -5.66 7.80
CA THR A 129 50.90 -4.55 7.48
C THR A 129 49.48 -5.08 7.25
N ASP A 130 48.48 -4.22 7.42
CA ASP A 130 47.09 -4.61 7.18
C ASP A 130 46.83 -4.96 5.70
N ILE A 131 45.89 -5.88 5.49
CA ILE A 131 45.40 -6.28 4.17
C ILE A 131 44.01 -5.69 4.01
N SER A 132 43.79 -4.90 2.96
CA SER A 132 42.48 -4.38 2.60
C SER A 132 41.97 -5.06 1.32
N LYS A 133 40.71 -5.48 1.33
CA LYS A 133 40.07 -6.15 0.19
C LYS A 133 38.63 -5.71 0.04
N ASN A 134 38.13 -5.76 -1.20
CA ASN A 134 36.72 -5.58 -1.47
C ASN A 134 36.13 -6.90 -1.95
N GLY A 135 34.86 -7.11 -1.64
CA GLY A 135 34.06 -8.21 -2.15
C GLY A 135 32.64 -7.73 -2.39
N ASP A 136 31.83 -8.59 -2.97
CA ASP A 136 30.38 -8.40 -3.01
C ASP A 136 29.78 -9.35 -1.99
N GLU A 137 28.69 -8.95 -1.34
CA GLU A 137 27.94 -9.87 -0.48
C GLU A 137 27.42 -11.08 -1.27
N ASP A 138 26.93 -12.10 -0.56
CA ASP A 138 26.46 -13.40 -1.11
C ASP A 138 27.48 -14.23 -1.90
N ASN A 139 28.69 -13.71 -2.12
CA ASN A 139 29.77 -14.39 -2.80
C ASN A 139 30.89 -14.76 -1.84
N ALA A 140 31.47 -15.95 -2.04
CA ALA A 140 32.68 -16.35 -1.32
C ALA A 140 33.89 -15.52 -1.81
N ILE A 141 34.62 -14.93 -0.87
CA ILE A 141 35.77 -14.06 -1.13
C ILE A 141 37.04 -14.88 -0.90
N ALA A 142 37.72 -15.25 -1.97
CA ALA A 142 38.94 -16.04 -1.92
C ALA A 142 40.17 -15.17 -1.64
N PHE A 143 41.05 -15.61 -0.74
CA PHE A 143 42.35 -14.99 -0.49
C PHE A 143 43.48 -15.69 -1.26
N THR A 144 44.61 -15.01 -1.39
CA THR A 144 45.78 -15.53 -2.09
C THR A 144 47.04 -15.42 -1.25
N LEU A 145 47.99 -16.32 -1.49
CA LEU A 145 49.33 -16.25 -0.90
C LEU A 145 50.01 -14.90 -1.19
N ALA A 146 49.77 -14.30 -2.36
CA ALA A 146 50.36 -13.03 -2.75
C ALA A 146 49.94 -11.88 -1.82
N GLU A 147 48.67 -11.86 -1.38
CA GLU A 147 48.16 -10.84 -0.46
C GLU A 147 48.90 -10.90 0.88
N PHE A 148 49.03 -12.07 1.48
CA PHE A 148 49.73 -12.24 2.76
C PHE A 148 51.24 -12.01 2.66
N THR A 149 51.89 -12.49 1.60
CA THR A 149 53.34 -12.27 1.39
C THR A 149 53.67 -10.81 1.10
N SER A 150 52.78 -10.07 0.43
CA SER A 150 52.97 -8.63 0.22
C SER A 150 52.86 -7.81 1.51
N ALA A 151 52.16 -8.35 2.51
CA ALA A 151 51.96 -7.77 3.83
C ALA A 151 52.93 -8.31 4.89
N PHE A 152 53.95 -9.06 4.49
CA PHE A 152 54.94 -9.69 5.35
C PHE A 152 56.35 -9.25 4.94
N ALA A 153 57.09 -8.62 5.86
CA ALA A 153 58.47 -8.22 5.64
C ALA A 153 59.38 -8.67 6.78
N ASP A 154 60.46 -9.37 6.44
CA ASP A 154 61.42 -9.90 7.41
C ASP A 154 62.81 -9.25 7.25
N PRO A 155 63.43 -8.70 8.32
CA PRO A 155 64.74 -8.06 8.23
C PRO A 155 65.89 -8.99 7.81
N ASP A 156 65.77 -10.29 8.09
CA ASP A 156 66.77 -11.32 7.77
C ASP A 156 66.52 -11.94 6.37
N GLY A 157 65.38 -11.59 5.75
CA GLY A 157 64.98 -12.04 4.42
C GLY A 157 64.29 -13.41 4.41
N ASN A 158 63.85 -13.89 5.58
CA ASN A 158 63.08 -15.11 5.71
C ASN A 158 61.71 -14.97 5.02
N SER A 159 61.21 -16.08 4.46
CA SER A 159 59.92 -16.12 3.77
C SER A 159 58.80 -16.54 4.72
N LEU A 160 57.57 -16.08 4.46
CA LEU A 160 56.39 -16.54 5.19
C LEU A 160 56.21 -18.06 5.06
N VAL A 161 56.22 -18.77 6.19
CA VAL A 161 56.03 -20.23 6.26
C VAL A 161 54.57 -20.59 6.55
N LYS A 162 53.95 -19.88 7.48
CA LYS A 162 52.55 -20.06 7.89
C LYS A 162 52.00 -18.78 8.52
N ILE A 163 50.69 -18.64 8.53
CA ILE A 163 49.99 -17.63 9.32
C ILE A 163 49.27 -18.28 10.51
N GLN A 164 48.86 -17.47 11.48
CA GLN A 164 47.94 -17.85 12.54
C GLN A 164 46.77 -16.87 12.58
N ILE A 165 45.54 -17.37 12.64
CA ILE A 165 44.32 -16.55 12.75
C ILE A 165 44.04 -16.23 14.22
N LEU A 166 44.03 -14.95 14.59
CA LEU A 166 43.96 -14.49 15.98
C LEU A 166 42.61 -13.90 16.37
N THR A 167 41.80 -13.49 15.40
CA THR A 167 40.36 -13.24 15.57
C THR A 167 39.61 -13.85 14.39
N LEU A 168 38.34 -14.21 14.61
CA LEU A 168 37.45 -14.65 13.52
C LEU A 168 36.63 -13.47 13.02
N PRO A 169 36.11 -13.53 11.78
CA PRO A 169 35.19 -12.53 11.23
C PRO A 169 34.03 -12.22 12.18
N ASN A 170 33.64 -10.94 12.25
CA ASN A 170 32.47 -10.48 13.01
C ASN A 170 31.12 -10.80 12.33
N SER A 171 31.14 -11.09 11.03
CA SER A 171 30.01 -11.51 10.21
C SER A 171 30.55 -12.47 9.15
N GLY A 172 29.91 -13.63 8.96
CA GLY A 172 30.35 -14.67 8.05
C GLY A 172 31.35 -15.68 8.60
N ILE A 173 31.74 -16.62 7.74
CA ILE A 173 32.55 -17.79 8.08
C ILE A 173 33.83 -17.79 7.24
N LEU A 174 34.97 -17.86 7.92
CA LEU A 174 36.26 -18.12 7.28
C LEU A 174 36.44 -19.63 7.10
N GLN A 175 36.78 -20.08 5.90
CA GLN A 175 36.91 -21.49 5.54
C GLN A 175 38.25 -21.76 4.85
N LEU A 176 38.88 -22.88 5.19
CA LEU A 176 40.10 -23.39 4.56
C LEU A 176 39.76 -24.71 3.88
N ASN A 177 39.89 -24.79 2.56
CA ASN A 177 39.46 -25.97 1.78
C ASN A 177 37.99 -26.37 2.04
N GLY A 178 37.13 -25.39 2.34
CA GLY A 178 35.71 -25.60 2.65
C GLY A 178 35.40 -25.99 4.10
N GLU A 179 36.40 -26.16 4.97
CA GLU A 179 36.21 -26.43 6.40
C GLU A 179 36.36 -25.15 7.21
N ASN A 180 35.55 -24.98 8.26
CA ASN A 180 35.56 -23.76 9.06
C ASN A 180 36.90 -23.58 9.79
N VAL A 181 37.48 -22.38 9.66
CA VAL A 181 38.69 -21.99 10.37
C VAL A 181 38.36 -21.66 11.83
N THR A 182 39.22 -22.08 12.74
CA THR A 182 39.07 -21.87 14.19
C THR A 182 40.10 -20.88 14.73
N LEU A 183 39.82 -20.31 15.90
CA LEU A 183 40.72 -19.37 16.57
C LEU A 183 42.08 -20.02 16.86
N ASN A 184 43.17 -19.29 16.63
CA ASN A 184 44.56 -19.71 16.73
C ASN A 184 44.99 -20.79 15.73
N GLN A 185 44.15 -21.11 14.74
CA GLN A 185 44.51 -22.08 13.71
C GLN A 185 45.68 -21.55 12.90
N GLU A 186 46.68 -22.42 12.74
CA GLU A 186 47.82 -22.18 11.86
C GLU A 186 47.47 -22.64 10.43
N ILE A 187 47.78 -21.81 9.44
CA ILE A 187 47.53 -22.09 8.03
C ILE A 187 48.87 -21.98 7.29
N ALA A 188 49.30 -23.07 6.68
CA ALA A 188 50.55 -23.10 5.92
C ALA A 188 50.46 -22.17 4.70
N ALA A 189 51.56 -21.51 4.34
CA ALA A 189 51.57 -20.51 3.28
C ALA A 189 51.08 -21.08 1.93
N ASN A 190 51.39 -22.35 1.64
CA ASN A 190 50.95 -23.04 0.42
C ASN A 190 49.42 -23.29 0.35
N ASP A 191 48.72 -23.24 1.49
CA ASP A 191 47.27 -23.50 1.57
C ASP A 191 46.45 -22.20 1.50
N LEU A 192 47.09 -21.03 1.59
CA LEU A 192 46.40 -19.72 1.64
C LEU A 192 45.53 -19.42 0.41
N ASN A 193 45.84 -20.00 -0.75
CA ASN A 193 45.01 -19.84 -1.95
C ASN A 193 43.66 -20.58 -1.87
N THR A 194 43.43 -21.36 -0.80
CA THR A 194 42.19 -22.09 -0.54
C THR A 194 41.40 -21.51 0.64
N LEU A 195 41.90 -20.41 1.20
CA LEU A 195 41.22 -19.65 2.25
C LEU A 195 40.14 -18.79 1.60
N THR A 196 38.91 -18.93 2.06
CA THR A 196 37.76 -18.16 1.60
C THR A 196 36.99 -17.59 2.79
N LEU A 197 36.44 -16.39 2.65
CA LEU A 197 35.42 -15.85 3.55
C LEU A 197 34.07 -15.93 2.86
N THR A 198 33.09 -16.55 3.48
CA THR A 198 31.69 -16.46 3.06
C THR A 198 30.97 -15.53 4.04
N PRO A 199 30.57 -14.32 3.63
CA PRO A 199 29.78 -13.42 4.46
C PRO A 199 28.48 -14.08 4.96
N ASP A 200 27.92 -13.62 6.07
CA ASP A 200 26.54 -13.99 6.41
C ASP A 200 25.60 -13.49 5.32
N ALA A 201 24.52 -14.22 5.07
CA ALA A 201 23.55 -13.86 4.04
C ALA A 201 23.05 -12.43 4.27
N ASN A 202 22.97 -11.63 3.18
CA ASN A 202 22.42 -10.28 3.19
C ASN A 202 23.21 -9.27 4.06
N PHE A 203 24.48 -9.57 4.35
CA PHE A 203 25.36 -8.66 5.08
C PHE A 203 26.26 -7.87 4.13
N ASN A 204 26.03 -6.55 4.08
CA ASN A 204 26.91 -5.59 3.45
C ASN A 204 27.65 -4.70 4.49
N GLY A 205 28.73 -4.04 4.07
CA GLY A 205 29.57 -3.23 4.94
C GLY A 205 30.89 -3.91 5.33
N SER A 206 31.39 -3.66 6.54
CA SER A 206 32.76 -4.02 6.91
C SER A 206 32.87 -5.31 7.71
N ILE A 207 33.74 -6.21 7.24
CA ILE A 207 34.16 -7.44 7.95
C ILE A 207 35.64 -7.34 8.27
N SER A 208 36.05 -7.81 9.45
CA SER A 208 37.49 -7.88 9.79
C SER A 208 37.85 -9.13 10.58
N PHE A 209 39.07 -9.62 10.37
CA PHE A 209 39.72 -10.64 11.19
C PHE A 209 41.23 -10.36 11.23
N SER A 210 41.92 -10.80 12.28
CA SER A 210 43.35 -10.56 12.50
C SER A 210 44.20 -11.80 12.29
N TRP A 211 45.45 -11.60 11.87
CA TRP A 211 46.41 -12.65 11.60
C TRP A 211 47.82 -12.28 12.07
N ASN A 212 48.65 -13.30 12.29
CA ASN A 212 50.09 -13.16 12.52
C ASN A 212 50.88 -14.08 11.56
N GLY A 213 52.10 -13.70 11.18
CA GLY A 213 52.96 -14.42 10.23
C GLY A 213 54.20 -15.03 10.90
N PHE A 214 54.59 -16.23 10.49
CA PHE A 214 55.76 -16.98 10.97
C PHE A 214 56.81 -17.13 9.86
N ASP A 215 58.06 -16.80 10.17
CA ASP A 215 59.20 -16.77 9.23
C ASP A 215 59.96 -18.13 9.14
N GLY A 216 59.60 -19.11 9.97
CA GLY A 216 60.30 -20.38 10.12
C GLY A 216 60.95 -20.57 11.49
N GLU A 217 61.17 -19.48 12.24
CA GLU A 217 61.79 -19.44 13.56
C GLU A 217 60.94 -18.70 14.60
N VAL A 218 60.35 -17.55 14.26
CA VAL A 218 59.56 -16.69 15.15
C VAL A 218 58.34 -16.06 14.44
N TYR A 219 57.34 -15.68 15.23
CA TYR A 219 56.19 -14.90 14.77
C TYR A 219 56.49 -13.40 14.78
N ALA A 220 55.72 -12.61 14.02
CA ALA A 220 55.77 -11.16 14.14
C ALA A 220 55.38 -10.72 15.57
N VAL A 221 55.96 -9.61 16.03
CA VAL A 221 55.70 -9.06 17.37
C VAL A 221 54.25 -8.56 17.49
N ASN A 222 53.71 -7.99 16.41
CA ASN A 222 52.36 -7.47 16.35
C ASN A 222 51.57 -8.22 15.26
N GLU A 223 50.30 -8.47 15.53
CA GLU A 223 49.33 -8.93 14.53
C GLU A 223 48.95 -7.80 13.56
N ALA A 224 48.32 -8.17 12.45
CA ALA A 224 47.75 -7.25 11.47
C ALA A 224 46.31 -7.65 11.13
N ASP A 225 45.54 -6.69 10.64
CA ASP A 225 44.15 -6.91 10.27
C ASP A 225 44.00 -7.26 8.78
N VAL A 226 43.05 -8.13 8.49
CA VAL A 226 42.43 -8.27 7.17
C VAL A 226 41.08 -7.57 7.25
N SER A 227 40.95 -6.44 6.55
CA SER A 227 39.72 -5.65 6.47
C SER A 227 39.07 -5.80 5.11
N LEU A 228 37.80 -6.21 5.11
CA LEU A 228 36.97 -6.34 3.91
C LEU A 228 35.85 -5.30 3.91
N THR A 229 35.62 -4.69 2.75
CA THR A 229 34.39 -3.91 2.48
C THR A 229 33.54 -4.65 1.47
N LEU A 230 32.31 -5.00 1.86
CA LEU A 230 31.35 -5.69 1.02
C LEU A 230 30.40 -4.71 0.35
N ASN A 231 30.33 -4.79 -0.98
CA ASN A 231 29.33 -4.08 -1.76
C ASN A 231 28.00 -4.83 -1.68
N PRO A 232 26.87 -4.11 -1.64
CA PRO A 232 25.57 -4.74 -1.63
C PRO A 232 25.26 -5.41 -2.98
N ILE A 233 24.54 -6.53 -2.93
CA ILE A 233 23.94 -7.22 -4.08
C ILE A 233 22.44 -7.24 -3.85
N ASN A 234 21.69 -6.80 -4.85
CA ASN A 234 20.23 -6.72 -4.76
C ASN A 234 19.56 -8.06 -4.40
N ASP A 235 18.96 -8.09 -3.23
CA ASP A 235 18.13 -9.17 -2.71
C ASP A 235 16.71 -9.19 -3.30
N LEU A 236 15.94 -10.22 -2.96
CA LEU A 236 14.51 -10.29 -3.32
C LEU A 236 13.65 -9.71 -2.19
N PRO A 237 12.60 -8.93 -2.53
CA PRO A 237 11.66 -8.43 -1.54
C PRO A 237 10.87 -9.57 -0.89
N VAL A 238 10.62 -9.45 0.41
CA VAL A 238 9.93 -10.45 1.23
C VAL A 238 8.58 -9.92 1.72
N LEU A 239 7.48 -10.58 1.35
CA LEU A 239 6.14 -10.29 1.88
C LEU A 239 6.02 -10.84 3.30
N THR A 240 6.23 -9.99 4.30
CA THR A 240 6.22 -10.37 5.72
C THR A 240 4.81 -10.52 6.27
N THR A 241 3.87 -9.66 5.83
CA THR A 241 2.48 -9.69 6.30
C THR A 241 1.50 -9.42 5.16
N ASN A 242 0.43 -10.22 5.09
CA ASN A 242 -0.74 -10.00 4.24
C ASN A 242 -1.99 -10.60 4.93
N ALA A 243 -2.43 -9.95 6.00
CA ALA A 243 -3.46 -10.45 6.89
C ALA A 243 -4.89 -10.16 6.41
N GLY A 244 -5.05 -9.26 5.44
CA GLY A 244 -6.35 -8.71 5.07
C GLY A 244 -6.91 -7.76 6.13
N LEU A 245 -8.16 -7.34 5.96
CA LEU A 245 -8.88 -6.46 6.90
C LEU A 245 -10.34 -6.88 7.07
N THR A 246 -10.91 -6.52 8.22
CA THR A 246 -12.35 -6.59 8.47
C THR A 246 -12.87 -5.19 8.81
N LEU A 247 -13.97 -4.79 8.18
CA LEU A 247 -14.62 -3.50 8.42
C LEU A 247 -16.14 -3.65 8.31
N ALA A 248 -16.87 -2.70 8.87
CA ALA A 248 -18.29 -2.54 8.56
C ALA A 248 -18.45 -2.04 7.13
N GLU A 249 -19.56 -2.36 6.49
CA GLU A 249 -19.87 -1.78 5.20
C GLU A 249 -19.99 -0.25 5.26
N GLY A 250 -19.87 0.39 4.09
CA GLY A 250 -19.84 1.86 3.95
C GLY A 250 -18.64 2.56 4.63
N SER A 251 -17.83 1.82 5.39
CA SER A 251 -16.73 2.38 6.16
C SER A 251 -15.49 2.63 5.30
N ILE A 252 -14.65 3.54 5.78
CA ILE A 252 -13.31 3.80 5.28
C ILE A 252 -12.28 3.33 6.31
N ILE A 253 -11.24 2.63 5.85
CA ILE A 253 -10.17 2.12 6.70
C ILE A 253 -8.79 2.28 6.04
N ALA A 254 -7.76 2.59 6.83
CA ALA A 254 -6.38 2.61 6.35
C ALA A 254 -5.80 1.19 6.25
N ILE A 255 -5.06 0.92 5.19
CA ILE A 255 -4.26 -0.30 5.04
C ILE A 255 -2.89 0.00 5.65
N ALA A 256 -2.70 -0.44 6.89
CA ALA A 256 -1.49 -0.18 7.69
C ALA A 256 -0.47 -1.33 7.58
N ASN A 257 0.76 -1.06 7.99
CA ASN A 257 1.85 -2.05 7.94
C ASN A 257 1.66 -3.25 8.88
N THR A 258 0.74 -3.15 9.84
CA THR A 258 0.34 -4.28 10.68
C THR A 258 -0.45 -5.35 9.93
N VAL A 259 -1.01 -5.02 8.76
CA VAL A 259 -1.83 -5.96 7.95
C VAL A 259 -1.27 -6.20 6.55
N LEU A 260 -0.45 -5.30 6.01
CA LEU A 260 0.25 -5.50 4.75
C LEU A 260 1.67 -4.95 4.87
N GLN A 261 2.69 -5.80 4.74
CA GLN A 261 4.08 -5.37 4.83
C GLN A 261 4.97 -6.21 3.94
N VAL A 262 5.85 -5.51 3.23
CA VAL A 262 6.99 -6.07 2.52
C VAL A 262 8.25 -5.40 3.06
N THR A 263 9.29 -6.21 3.26
CA THR A 263 10.62 -5.72 3.62
C THR A 263 11.60 -6.18 2.56
N ASP A 264 12.61 -5.35 2.33
CA ASP A 264 13.80 -5.70 1.57
C ASP A 264 15.00 -5.20 2.38
N VAL A 265 16.09 -5.94 2.37
CA VAL A 265 17.29 -5.58 3.14
C VAL A 265 18.08 -4.45 2.48
N ASP A 266 17.97 -4.32 1.15
CA ASP A 266 18.70 -3.33 0.36
C ASP A 266 17.89 -2.06 0.09
N ASN A 267 16.58 -2.10 0.28
CA ASN A 267 15.68 -0.99 -0.05
C ASN A 267 15.05 -0.35 1.17
N THR A 268 14.93 0.97 1.09
CA THR A 268 14.06 1.73 1.99
C THR A 268 12.59 1.52 1.64
N ALA A 269 11.68 1.85 2.57
CA ALA A 269 10.24 1.72 2.35
C ALA A 269 9.71 2.55 1.14
N VAL A 270 10.42 3.61 0.74
CA VAL A 270 10.07 4.44 -0.42
C VAL A 270 10.40 3.74 -1.75
N GLU A 271 11.38 2.83 -1.75
CA GLU A 271 11.86 2.13 -2.95
C GLU A 271 11.07 0.85 -3.23
N ILE A 272 10.44 0.27 -2.21
CA ILE A 272 9.54 -0.89 -2.36
C ILE A 272 8.21 -0.42 -2.93
N SER A 273 7.94 -0.75 -4.19
CA SER A 273 6.73 -0.33 -4.92
C SER A 273 5.76 -1.50 -5.14
N TYR A 274 4.52 -1.31 -4.72
CA TYR A 274 3.37 -2.14 -5.04
C TYR A 274 2.72 -1.67 -6.34
N THR A 275 2.22 -2.60 -7.15
CA THR A 275 1.42 -2.30 -8.35
C THR A 275 0.10 -3.03 -8.26
N LEU A 276 -1.03 -2.30 -8.31
CA LEU A 276 -2.36 -2.89 -8.33
C LEU A 276 -2.60 -3.63 -9.66
N THR A 277 -2.89 -4.92 -9.59
CA THR A 277 -3.18 -5.75 -10.77
C THR A 277 -4.67 -5.96 -10.97
N ASN A 278 -5.45 -5.93 -9.89
CA ASN A 278 -6.91 -5.98 -9.93
C ASN A 278 -7.50 -5.08 -8.84
N LEU A 279 -8.56 -4.36 -9.17
CA LEU A 279 -9.26 -3.47 -8.24
C LEU A 279 -10.32 -4.25 -7.43
N PRO A 280 -10.73 -3.72 -6.26
CA PRO A 280 -11.90 -4.22 -5.55
C PRO A 280 -13.17 -4.07 -6.40
N ALA A 281 -14.11 -4.99 -6.22
CA ALA A 281 -15.40 -4.98 -6.92
C ALA A 281 -16.44 -4.10 -6.21
N ASN A 282 -16.36 -4.02 -4.87
CA ASN A 282 -17.36 -3.39 -4.01
C ASN A 282 -16.78 -2.23 -3.20
N GLY A 283 -15.67 -1.66 -3.66
CA GLY A 283 -15.01 -0.57 -2.98
C GLY A 283 -13.92 0.06 -3.81
N THR A 284 -13.17 0.96 -3.19
CA THR A 284 -12.10 1.72 -3.85
C THR A 284 -10.87 1.75 -2.96
N VAL A 285 -9.72 1.40 -3.53
CA VAL A 285 -8.41 1.68 -2.91
C VAL A 285 -7.99 3.09 -3.33
N SER A 286 -7.64 3.93 -2.36
CA SER A 286 -7.23 5.32 -2.58
C SER A 286 -5.89 5.60 -1.93
N LEU A 287 -5.08 6.44 -2.58
CA LEU A 287 -3.84 6.99 -2.02
C LEU A 287 -4.03 8.47 -1.74
N ASN A 288 -3.89 8.88 -0.47
CA ASN A 288 -4.16 10.26 -0.02
C ASN A 288 -5.55 10.76 -0.48
N GLY A 289 -6.56 9.88 -0.43
CA GLY A 289 -7.92 10.18 -0.87
C GLY A 289 -8.14 10.17 -2.39
N THR A 290 -7.12 9.93 -3.20
CA THR A 290 -7.26 9.79 -4.66
C THR A 290 -7.42 8.32 -5.03
N ALA A 291 -8.53 7.97 -5.68
CA ALA A 291 -8.80 6.62 -6.14
C ALA A 291 -7.70 6.11 -7.09
N LEU A 292 -7.21 4.90 -6.84
CA LEU A 292 -6.20 4.24 -7.67
C LEU A 292 -6.88 3.42 -8.77
N ALA A 293 -6.30 3.46 -9.97
CA ALA A 293 -6.71 2.63 -11.09
C ALA A 293 -5.86 1.34 -11.17
N THR A 294 -6.26 0.39 -12.02
CA THR A 294 -5.42 -0.76 -12.35
C THR A 294 -4.07 -0.30 -12.90
N ASN A 295 -2.99 -0.98 -12.51
CA ASN A 295 -1.58 -0.64 -12.75
C ASN A 295 -1.09 0.63 -12.07
N ALA A 296 -1.90 1.29 -11.24
CA ALA A 296 -1.38 2.33 -10.36
C ALA A 296 -0.46 1.73 -9.29
N THR A 297 0.50 2.54 -8.84
CA THR A 297 1.50 2.13 -7.86
C THR A 297 1.38 2.92 -6.56
N PHE A 298 1.83 2.31 -5.47
CA PHE A 298 2.03 2.92 -4.16
C PHE A 298 3.23 2.24 -3.48
N THR A 299 3.81 2.84 -2.45
CA THR A 299 5.05 2.38 -1.81
C THR A 299 4.81 1.75 -0.43
N GLN A 300 5.79 1.04 0.11
CA GLN A 300 5.73 0.60 1.51
C GLN A 300 5.65 1.81 2.47
N ASP A 301 6.30 2.93 2.13
CA ASP A 301 6.20 4.19 2.88
C ASP A 301 4.76 4.77 2.84
N ASP A 302 3.97 4.53 1.80
CA ASP A 302 2.55 4.92 1.76
C ASP A 302 1.72 4.14 2.78
N ILE A 303 2.01 2.84 2.94
CA ILE A 303 1.38 1.97 3.94
C ILE A 303 1.84 2.34 5.36
N ASP A 304 3.15 2.49 5.57
CA ASP A 304 3.74 2.81 6.87
C ASP A 304 3.21 4.13 7.45
N ASN A 305 2.86 5.08 6.58
CA ASN A 305 2.29 6.37 6.95
C ASN A 305 0.76 6.45 6.80
N ASN A 306 0.05 5.31 6.67
CA ASN A 306 -1.41 5.23 6.58
C ASN A 306 -2.04 6.08 5.46
N ARG A 307 -1.33 6.28 4.34
CA ARG A 307 -1.82 7.05 3.18
C ARG A 307 -2.67 6.22 2.24
N LEU A 308 -2.54 4.90 2.29
CA LEU A 308 -3.35 3.96 1.52
C LEU A 308 -4.62 3.62 2.32
N THR A 309 -5.78 3.82 1.71
CA THR A 309 -7.09 3.57 2.33
C THR A 309 -7.98 2.73 1.43
N TYR A 310 -8.85 1.93 2.02
CA TYR A 310 -9.97 1.27 1.34
C TYR A 310 -11.29 1.88 1.82
N THR A 311 -12.20 2.15 0.88
CA THR A 311 -13.57 2.60 1.13
C THR A 311 -14.55 1.61 0.53
N HIS A 312 -15.44 1.05 1.36
CA HIS A 312 -16.52 0.17 0.89
C HIS A 312 -17.67 1.00 0.27
N ASN A 313 -18.36 0.47 -0.73
CA ASN A 313 -19.42 1.17 -1.48
C ASN A 313 -20.83 1.07 -0.86
N SER A 314 -20.94 0.62 0.40
CA SER A 314 -22.22 0.34 1.10
C SER A 314 -23.13 -0.68 0.40
N SER A 315 -22.56 -1.69 -0.27
CA SER A 315 -23.34 -2.86 -0.72
C SER A 315 -23.31 -4.01 0.29
N GLU A 316 -24.33 -4.86 0.29
CA GLU A 316 -24.39 -6.06 1.15
C GLU A 316 -23.38 -7.18 0.84
N ASN A 317 -22.35 -6.89 0.05
CA ASN A 317 -21.33 -7.85 -0.27
C ASN A 317 -20.38 -8.05 0.92
N THR A 318 -20.52 -9.21 1.57
CA THR A 318 -19.70 -9.62 2.74
C THR A 318 -18.19 -9.80 2.49
N ALA A 319 -17.73 -9.64 1.26
CA ALA A 319 -16.32 -9.77 0.91
C ALA A 319 -15.94 -8.89 -0.29
N ASP A 320 -14.70 -8.43 -0.27
CA ASP A 320 -14.05 -7.76 -1.39
C ASP A 320 -12.55 -8.11 -1.39
N SER A 321 -11.83 -7.76 -2.45
CA SER A 321 -10.38 -7.95 -2.51
C SER A 321 -9.75 -7.15 -3.62
N PHE A 322 -8.49 -6.79 -3.46
CA PHE A 322 -7.66 -6.32 -4.58
C PHE A 322 -6.43 -7.20 -4.69
N SER A 323 -5.80 -7.17 -5.87
CA SER A 323 -4.55 -7.90 -6.08
C SER A 323 -3.42 -6.94 -6.44
N PHE A 324 -2.21 -7.33 -6.09
CA PHE A 324 -1.00 -6.52 -6.27
C PHE A 324 0.22 -7.38 -6.57
N THR A 325 1.21 -6.77 -7.22
CA THR A 325 2.60 -7.27 -7.32
C THR A 325 3.51 -6.30 -6.60
N VAL A 326 4.74 -6.70 -6.28
CA VAL A 326 5.72 -5.85 -5.59
C VAL A 326 7.05 -5.89 -6.32
N SER A 327 7.74 -4.76 -6.39
CA SER A 327 9.07 -4.63 -6.98
C SER A 327 9.94 -3.76 -6.08
N ASP A 328 11.22 -4.12 -5.98
CA ASP A 328 12.27 -3.31 -5.33
C ASP A 328 12.83 -2.17 -6.23
N GLY A 329 12.53 -2.21 -7.53
CA GLY A 329 13.06 -1.26 -8.51
C GLY A 329 14.45 -1.59 -9.06
N ALA A 330 15.08 -2.66 -8.56
CA ALA A 330 16.41 -3.14 -8.92
C ALA A 330 16.44 -4.58 -9.47
N GLY A 331 15.28 -5.23 -9.59
CA GLY A 331 15.07 -6.46 -10.35
C GLY A 331 14.36 -7.57 -9.57
N GLY A 332 14.31 -7.45 -8.24
CA GLY A 332 13.54 -8.33 -7.37
C GLY A 332 12.05 -8.01 -7.41
N GLN A 333 11.26 -9.08 -7.46
CA GLN A 333 9.82 -9.00 -7.60
C GLN A 333 9.11 -10.04 -6.75
N ILE A 334 7.98 -9.64 -6.17
CA ILE A 334 6.97 -10.55 -5.63
C ILE A 334 5.85 -10.64 -6.66
N GLY A 335 5.50 -11.88 -7.02
CA GLY A 335 4.39 -12.17 -7.94
C GLY A 335 3.03 -11.70 -7.41
N ASN A 336 1.99 -11.98 -8.18
CA ASN A 336 0.64 -11.50 -7.86
C ASN A 336 0.12 -12.09 -6.54
N ASN A 337 -0.29 -11.22 -5.62
CA ASN A 337 -0.87 -11.55 -4.33
C ASN A 337 -2.24 -10.88 -4.20
N THR A 338 -3.10 -11.44 -3.35
CA THR A 338 -4.44 -10.91 -3.09
C THR A 338 -4.53 -10.42 -1.65
N PHE A 339 -5.00 -9.19 -1.47
CA PHE A 339 -5.36 -8.63 -0.17
C PHE A 339 -6.86 -8.80 0.03
N ASN A 340 -7.25 -9.58 1.03
CA ASN A 340 -8.65 -9.91 1.29
C ASN A 340 -9.31 -8.92 2.25
N LEU A 341 -10.56 -8.53 1.95
CA LEU A 341 -11.40 -7.69 2.79
C LEU A 341 -12.65 -8.47 3.19
N THR A 342 -12.94 -8.54 4.48
CA THR A 342 -14.19 -9.08 5.04
C THR A 342 -15.09 -7.92 5.45
N ILE A 343 -16.30 -7.89 4.94
CA ILE A 343 -17.26 -6.81 5.18
C ILE A 343 -18.34 -7.33 6.13
N ASN A 344 -18.52 -6.63 7.25
CA ASN A 344 -19.63 -6.88 8.17
C ASN A 344 -20.82 -6.02 7.74
N PRO A 345 -21.96 -6.64 7.38
CA PRO A 345 -23.20 -5.91 7.11
C PRO A 345 -23.63 -5.03 8.29
N VAL A 346 -24.30 -3.93 7.98
CA VAL A 346 -24.86 -2.95 8.89
C VAL A 346 -26.28 -2.67 8.43
N ASN A 347 -27.25 -2.99 9.27
CA ASN A 347 -28.67 -2.79 8.99
C ASN A 347 -28.96 -1.37 8.44
N ASP A 348 -29.52 -1.34 7.24
CA ASP A 348 -30.05 -0.17 6.56
C ASP A 348 -31.57 -0.11 6.71
N ALA A 349 -32.13 1.10 6.68
CA ALA A 349 -33.57 1.26 6.76
C ALA A 349 -34.27 0.79 5.47
N PRO A 350 -35.50 0.26 5.55
CA PRO A 350 -36.32 -0.02 4.38
C PRO A 350 -36.51 1.23 3.52
N THR A 351 -36.78 1.05 2.23
CA THR A 351 -37.01 2.16 1.29
C THR A 351 -38.29 1.95 0.47
N LEU A 352 -38.98 3.06 0.15
CA LEU A 352 -40.13 3.08 -0.76
C LEU A 352 -39.63 2.91 -2.21
N GLN A 353 -40.04 1.83 -2.85
CA GLN A 353 -39.68 1.49 -4.23
C GLN A 353 -40.78 1.89 -5.21
N GLN A 354 -42.04 1.68 -4.82
CA GLN A 354 -43.21 2.02 -5.63
C GLN A 354 -44.29 2.59 -4.74
N ALA A 355 -44.79 3.79 -5.09
CA ALA A 355 -45.93 4.38 -4.42
C ALA A 355 -47.17 3.49 -4.53
N ILE A 356 -47.97 3.46 -3.47
CA ILE A 356 -49.26 2.79 -3.41
C ILE A 356 -50.26 3.66 -4.18
N PRO A 357 -50.93 3.12 -5.21
CA PRO A 357 -51.90 3.90 -5.97
C PRO A 357 -53.14 4.20 -5.13
N ASP A 358 -53.70 5.39 -5.32
CA ASP A 358 -54.98 5.77 -4.73
C ASP A 358 -56.09 4.78 -5.12
N GLN A 359 -57.02 4.54 -4.21
CA GLN A 359 -58.07 3.53 -4.33
C GLN A 359 -59.45 4.17 -4.19
N SER A 360 -60.47 3.46 -4.67
CA SER A 360 -61.87 3.82 -4.41
C SER A 360 -62.68 2.62 -3.91
N ALA A 361 -63.72 2.90 -3.14
CA ALA A 361 -64.69 1.92 -2.67
C ALA A 361 -66.11 2.51 -2.73
N ILE A 362 -67.11 1.64 -2.62
CA ILE A 362 -68.52 2.02 -2.63
C ILE A 362 -69.16 1.51 -1.36
N GLU A 363 -69.95 2.34 -0.68
CA GLU A 363 -70.71 1.93 0.51
C GLU A 363 -71.59 0.70 0.22
N GLY A 364 -71.63 -0.22 1.18
CA GLY A 364 -72.38 -1.46 1.08
C GLY A 364 -71.83 -2.50 0.09
N GLN A 365 -70.73 -2.21 -0.62
CA GLN A 365 -70.07 -3.16 -1.52
C GLN A 365 -68.77 -3.74 -0.91
N PRO A 366 -68.45 -5.03 -1.13
CA PRO A 366 -67.18 -5.60 -0.71
C PRO A 366 -65.98 -4.88 -1.36
N PHE A 367 -64.99 -4.53 -0.55
CA PHE A 367 -63.72 -3.94 -0.97
C PHE A 367 -62.56 -4.85 -0.56
N THR A 368 -61.58 -5.01 -1.45
CA THR A 368 -60.31 -5.68 -1.15
C THR A 368 -59.19 -5.02 -1.93
N PHE A 369 -58.10 -4.72 -1.24
CA PHE A 369 -56.90 -4.17 -1.85
C PHE A 369 -55.66 -4.71 -1.13
N ALA A 370 -54.80 -5.42 -1.86
CA ALA A 370 -53.52 -5.88 -1.34
C ALA A 370 -52.43 -4.89 -1.76
N ILE A 371 -51.59 -4.49 -0.81
CA ILE A 371 -50.44 -3.64 -1.07
C ILE A 371 -49.51 -4.39 -2.05
N PRO A 372 -49.06 -3.75 -3.15
CA PRO A 372 -48.15 -4.37 -4.09
C PRO A 372 -46.90 -4.96 -3.43
N VAL A 373 -46.48 -6.14 -3.86
CA VAL A 373 -45.38 -6.90 -3.22
C VAL A 373 -44.00 -6.26 -3.34
N HIS A 374 -43.87 -5.17 -4.10
CA HIS A 374 -42.65 -4.39 -4.30
C HIS A 374 -42.83 -2.91 -3.91
N THR A 375 -43.80 -2.59 -3.04
CA THR A 375 -43.95 -1.23 -2.52
C THR A 375 -42.73 -0.81 -1.69
N PHE A 376 -42.26 -1.67 -0.79
CA PHE A 376 -41.07 -1.44 0.03
C PHE A 376 -40.05 -2.54 -0.19
N ALA A 377 -38.77 -2.19 -0.12
CA ALA A 377 -37.68 -3.14 -0.13
C ALA A 377 -36.61 -2.72 0.88
N ASP A 378 -35.94 -3.73 1.41
CA ASP A 378 -34.78 -3.58 2.25
C ASP A 378 -33.55 -4.11 1.51
N VAL A 379 -32.43 -3.41 1.61
CA VAL A 379 -31.19 -3.80 0.92
C VAL A 379 -30.53 -4.99 1.61
N ASP A 380 -30.64 -5.10 2.95
CA ASP A 380 -30.18 -6.24 3.76
C ASP A 380 -30.93 -7.55 3.45
N GLY A 381 -32.08 -7.44 2.76
CA GLY A 381 -32.95 -8.58 2.46
C GLY A 381 -33.85 -8.97 3.63
N ASP A 382 -34.07 -8.05 4.55
CA ASP A 382 -34.89 -8.26 5.73
C ASP A 382 -36.36 -8.55 5.43
N ILE A 383 -36.98 -9.34 6.31
CA ILE A 383 -38.42 -9.62 6.25
C ILE A 383 -39.15 -8.46 6.91
N LEU A 384 -39.74 -7.61 6.09
CA LEU A 384 -40.49 -6.44 6.53
C LEU A 384 -41.83 -6.82 7.20
N THR A 385 -42.14 -6.11 8.29
CA THR A 385 -43.44 -6.12 8.94
C THR A 385 -44.24 -4.89 8.57
N TYR A 386 -45.57 -4.98 8.52
CA TYR A 386 -46.44 -3.91 8.04
C TYR A 386 -47.40 -3.42 9.13
N SER A 387 -47.70 -2.14 9.12
CA SER A 387 -48.68 -1.51 10.01
C SER A 387 -49.26 -0.24 9.41
N LEU A 388 -50.21 0.38 10.10
CA LEU A 388 -50.68 1.73 9.79
C LEU A 388 -50.03 2.73 10.73
N ALA A 389 -49.76 3.94 10.23
CA ALA A 389 -49.25 5.02 11.07
C ALA A 389 -50.22 5.37 12.20
N ALA A 390 -49.66 5.84 13.31
CA ALA A 390 -50.46 6.28 14.45
C ALA A 390 -51.39 7.43 14.02
N GLY A 391 -52.70 7.25 14.23
CA GLY A 391 -53.72 8.24 13.85
C GLY A 391 -54.32 8.02 12.46
N THR A 392 -53.88 7.02 11.69
CA THR A 392 -54.60 6.62 10.47
C THR A 392 -56.01 6.16 10.83
N VAL A 393 -57.00 6.83 10.23
CA VAL A 393 -58.43 6.50 10.37
C VAL A 393 -58.85 5.71 9.15
N LEU A 394 -59.40 4.52 9.37
CA LEU A 394 -59.99 3.72 8.30
C LEU A 394 -61.48 4.09 8.14
N PRO A 395 -62.04 3.96 6.92
CA PRO A 395 -63.48 4.03 6.74
C PRO A 395 -64.19 2.96 7.59
N ASP A 396 -65.33 3.32 8.17
CA ASP A 396 -66.14 2.38 8.95
C ASP A 396 -66.49 1.14 8.11
N GLY A 397 -66.12 -0.04 8.60
CA GLY A 397 -66.34 -1.32 7.91
C GLY A 397 -65.15 -1.83 7.09
N ILE A 398 -64.05 -1.08 7.00
CA ILE A 398 -62.77 -1.51 6.42
C ILE A 398 -61.74 -1.82 7.52
N THR A 399 -60.96 -2.89 7.29
CA THR A 399 -59.87 -3.31 8.18
C THR A 399 -58.57 -3.52 7.40
N PHE A 400 -57.43 -3.38 8.08
CA PHE A 400 -56.11 -3.71 7.53
C PHE A 400 -55.54 -4.95 8.22
N ASP A 401 -55.19 -5.98 7.45
CA ASP A 401 -54.47 -7.16 7.92
C ASP A 401 -52.98 -7.02 7.59
N PRO A 402 -52.11 -6.81 8.61
CA PRO A 402 -50.68 -6.66 8.39
C PRO A 402 -49.99 -7.94 7.92
N ALA A 403 -50.54 -9.12 8.18
CA ALA A 403 -49.95 -10.39 7.78
C ALA A 403 -50.16 -10.67 6.28
N THR A 404 -51.32 -10.31 5.74
CA THR A 404 -51.61 -10.42 4.30
C THR A 404 -51.30 -9.13 3.53
N ARG A 405 -51.00 -8.03 4.23
CA ARG A 405 -50.77 -6.68 3.67
C ARG A 405 -51.99 -6.20 2.89
N SER A 406 -53.18 -6.41 3.44
CA SER A 406 -54.44 -6.20 2.69
C SER A 406 -55.44 -5.37 3.48
N PHE A 407 -56.05 -4.41 2.79
CA PHE A 407 -57.27 -3.76 3.22
C PHE A 407 -58.45 -4.60 2.73
N SER A 408 -59.41 -4.89 3.61
CA SER A 408 -60.63 -5.61 3.24
C SER A 408 -61.81 -5.26 4.12
N GLY A 409 -63.01 -5.41 3.57
CA GLY A 409 -64.26 -5.20 4.31
C GLY A 409 -65.42 -4.77 3.41
N THR A 410 -66.41 -4.15 4.01
CA THR A 410 -67.55 -3.53 3.32
C THR A 410 -67.79 -2.19 3.98
N PRO A 411 -67.52 -1.06 3.31
CA PRO A 411 -67.75 0.25 3.90
C PRO A 411 -69.21 0.39 4.31
N SER A 412 -69.44 0.92 5.52
CA SER A 412 -70.81 1.16 6.02
C SER A 412 -71.46 2.35 5.33
N ASP A 413 -72.77 2.55 5.53
CA ASP A 413 -73.55 3.66 4.97
C ASP A 413 -73.23 5.05 5.58
N THR A 414 -72.17 5.13 6.39
CA THR A 414 -71.64 6.38 6.97
C THR A 414 -70.16 6.56 6.67
N ALA A 415 -69.63 5.78 5.73
CA ALA A 415 -68.21 5.71 5.43
C ALA A 415 -67.80 6.61 4.25
N SER A 416 -68.75 7.24 3.55
CA SER A 416 -68.48 8.16 2.43
C SER A 416 -67.47 9.24 2.82
N GLY A 417 -66.48 9.49 1.97
CA GLY A 417 -65.43 10.47 2.22
C GLY A 417 -64.07 10.05 1.71
N SER A 418 -63.09 10.93 1.91
CA SER A 418 -61.70 10.75 1.52
C SER A 418 -60.80 10.42 2.71
N TYR A 419 -60.06 9.31 2.65
CA TYR A 419 -59.24 8.81 3.75
C TYR A 419 -57.77 8.69 3.33
N ASN A 420 -56.88 9.44 3.97
CA ASN A 420 -55.43 9.30 3.79
C ASN A 420 -54.90 8.14 4.66
N LEU A 421 -54.47 7.07 4.01
CA LEU A 421 -54.00 5.84 4.63
C LEU A 421 -52.48 5.74 4.53
N THR A 422 -51.80 5.91 5.65
CA THR A 422 -50.33 5.79 5.72
C THR A 422 -49.93 4.39 6.17
N VAL A 423 -49.33 3.64 5.25
CA VAL A 423 -48.76 2.32 5.51
C VAL A 423 -47.30 2.50 5.95
N ILE A 424 -46.90 1.77 6.98
CA ILE A 424 -45.51 1.67 7.45
C ILE A 424 -45.01 0.25 7.17
N ALA A 425 -43.81 0.15 6.60
CA ALA A 425 -43.01 -1.07 6.58
C ALA A 425 -41.82 -0.89 7.52
N SER A 426 -41.58 -1.87 8.40
CA SER A 426 -40.49 -1.85 9.38
C SER A 426 -39.62 -3.08 9.24
N ASP A 427 -38.32 -2.90 9.34
CA ASP A 427 -37.35 -3.99 9.47
C ASP A 427 -37.39 -4.60 10.90
N PRO A 428 -36.62 -5.68 11.17
CA PRO A 428 -36.51 -6.29 12.50
C PRO A 428 -35.84 -5.40 13.55
N ASP A 429 -35.01 -4.44 13.14
CA ASP A 429 -34.27 -3.52 14.01
C ASP A 429 -35.08 -2.26 14.39
N GLY A 430 -36.23 -2.04 13.73
CA GLY A 430 -37.20 -1.00 14.00
C GLY A 430 -37.08 0.25 13.13
N GLU A 431 -36.20 0.26 12.13
CA GLU A 431 -36.16 1.33 11.13
C GLU A 431 -37.32 1.15 10.14
N ILE A 432 -37.77 2.26 9.54
CA ILE A 432 -39.04 2.29 8.82
C ILE A 432 -38.98 3.01 7.47
N ALA A 433 -39.79 2.52 6.53
CA ALA A 433 -40.29 3.29 5.40
C ALA A 433 -41.81 3.45 5.50
N SER A 434 -42.35 4.47 4.86
CA SER A 434 -43.79 4.67 4.80
C SER A 434 -44.24 5.23 3.46
N ASP A 435 -45.50 4.98 3.14
CA ASP A 435 -46.17 5.63 2.02
C ASP A 435 -47.63 5.93 2.36
N THR A 436 -48.19 6.95 1.72
CA THR A 436 -49.58 7.38 1.94
C THR A 436 -50.35 7.38 0.64
N PHE A 437 -51.50 6.70 0.63
CA PHE A 437 -52.46 6.74 -0.47
C PHE A 437 -53.84 7.12 0.05
N THR A 438 -54.67 7.62 -0.86
CA THR A 438 -56.06 8.01 -0.60
C THR A 438 -56.98 6.83 -0.90
N LEU A 439 -57.89 6.52 0.03
CA LEU A 439 -59.06 5.68 -0.24
C LEU A 439 -60.30 6.58 -0.28
N GLN A 440 -60.87 6.73 -1.47
CA GLN A 440 -62.10 7.49 -1.71
C GLN A 440 -63.31 6.57 -1.61
N VAL A 441 -64.22 6.81 -0.66
CA VAL A 441 -65.43 5.99 -0.49
C VAL A 441 -66.64 6.78 -0.99
N PHE A 442 -67.37 6.21 -1.95
CA PHE A 442 -68.54 6.82 -2.54
C PHE A 442 -69.86 6.24 -2.00
N HIS A 443 -70.83 7.10 -1.76
CA HIS A 443 -72.23 6.76 -1.50
C HIS A 443 -72.96 6.46 -2.83
N PRO A 444 -73.50 5.25 -3.06
CA PRO A 444 -74.10 4.92 -4.35
C PRO A 444 -75.52 5.48 -4.51
N ILE A 445 -75.77 6.26 -5.56
CA ILE A 445 -77.11 6.73 -5.94
C ILE A 445 -77.72 5.80 -7.02
N PRO A 446 -78.85 5.13 -6.74
CA PRO A 446 -79.44 4.21 -7.72
C PRO A 446 -79.98 4.92 -8.98
N VAL A 447 -79.52 4.48 -10.16
CA VAL A 447 -80.01 4.97 -11.46
C VAL A 447 -80.87 3.91 -12.18
N SER A 448 -82.09 4.31 -12.58
CA SER A 448 -83.02 3.50 -13.38
C SER A 448 -83.04 3.92 -14.85
N SER A 449 -83.28 2.99 -15.77
CA SER A 449 -83.54 3.32 -17.18
C SER A 449 -84.80 4.16 -17.37
N GLY A 450 -84.82 4.99 -18.41
CA GLY A 450 -85.92 5.90 -18.75
C GLY A 450 -85.52 7.38 -18.79
N GLY A 451 -84.28 7.71 -18.39
CA GLY A 451 -83.81 9.09 -18.28
C GLY A 451 -84.42 9.83 -17.08
N GLY A 452 -84.11 11.12 -16.97
CA GLY A 452 -84.64 11.99 -15.92
C GLY A 452 -83.56 12.72 -15.12
N ILE A 453 -83.97 13.35 -14.02
CA ILE A 453 -83.06 14.04 -13.11
C ILE A 453 -82.70 13.07 -11.98
N ILE A 454 -81.41 12.86 -11.78
CA ILE A 454 -80.85 12.13 -10.64
C ILE A 454 -80.04 13.13 -9.84
N SER A 455 -80.37 13.28 -8.57
CA SER A 455 -79.69 14.18 -7.64
C SER A 455 -79.04 13.36 -6.54
N GLY A 456 -77.76 13.61 -6.30
CA GLY A 456 -77.03 13.16 -5.14
C GLY A 456 -77.37 13.99 -3.90
N THR A 457 -76.43 14.00 -2.98
CA THR A 457 -76.53 14.46 -1.60
C THR A 457 -75.43 15.51 -1.33
N ASN A 458 -74.96 15.60 -0.09
CA ASN A 458 -73.81 16.43 0.28
C ASN A 458 -72.63 15.52 0.70
N GLN A 459 -72.65 14.27 0.26
CA GLN A 459 -71.62 13.27 0.50
C GLN A 459 -70.97 12.95 -0.83
N ASP A 460 -69.75 12.43 -0.80
CA ASP A 460 -69.07 11.94 -1.99
C ASP A 460 -69.89 10.81 -2.64
N ASP A 461 -70.62 11.11 -3.71
CA ASP A 461 -71.64 10.25 -4.32
C ASP A 461 -71.12 9.58 -5.61
N LEU A 462 -71.58 8.35 -5.87
CA LEU A 462 -71.43 7.67 -7.15
C LEU A 462 -72.78 7.64 -7.87
N ILE A 463 -72.86 8.32 -9.01
CA ILE A 463 -74.02 8.32 -9.90
C ILE A 463 -73.63 7.72 -11.25
N ASP A 464 -73.91 6.43 -11.45
CA ASP A 464 -73.52 5.69 -12.67
C ASP A 464 -74.71 5.34 -13.58
N ALA A 465 -74.75 6.01 -14.74
CA ALA A 465 -75.71 5.82 -15.83
C ALA A 465 -75.13 5.08 -17.05
N SER A 466 -73.86 4.65 -17.05
CA SER A 466 -73.14 4.09 -18.21
C SER A 466 -73.85 2.91 -18.89
N GLY A 467 -74.50 2.06 -18.11
CA GLY A 467 -75.27 0.91 -18.59
C GLY A 467 -76.78 1.15 -18.78
N LYS A 468 -77.27 2.39 -18.65
CA LYS A 468 -78.70 2.69 -18.61
C LYS A 468 -79.17 3.34 -19.92
N LEU A 469 -80.41 3.01 -20.34
CA LEU A 469 -81.04 3.66 -21.50
C LEU A 469 -81.79 4.92 -21.07
N GLY A 470 -81.55 6.05 -21.72
CA GLY A 470 -82.24 7.32 -21.51
C GLY A 470 -81.26 8.49 -21.44
N THR A 471 -81.79 9.71 -21.49
CA THR A 471 -81.01 10.94 -21.30
C THR A 471 -81.21 11.45 -19.87
N TYR A 472 -80.13 11.74 -19.17
CA TYR A 472 -80.08 12.05 -17.76
C TYR A 472 -79.61 13.48 -17.50
N ARG A 473 -80.07 14.03 -16.39
CA ARG A 473 -79.41 15.14 -15.71
C ARG A 473 -78.88 14.60 -14.39
N LEU A 474 -77.58 14.40 -14.31
CA LEU A 474 -76.90 13.95 -13.09
C LEU A 474 -76.44 15.21 -12.33
N GLN A 475 -76.73 15.26 -11.05
CA GLN A 475 -76.34 16.36 -10.16
C GLN A 475 -75.68 15.72 -8.95
N GLY A 476 -74.39 15.99 -8.75
CA GLY A 476 -73.61 15.46 -7.62
C GLY A 476 -74.12 16.08 -6.32
N GLY A 477 -73.94 17.38 -6.18
CA GLY A 477 -74.41 18.14 -5.03
C GLY A 477 -73.24 18.81 -4.33
N GLY A 478 -72.81 18.27 -3.18
CA GLY A 478 -71.54 18.66 -2.59
C GLY A 478 -70.80 17.43 -2.08
N GLY A 479 -69.49 17.53 -1.89
CA GLY A 479 -68.63 16.36 -1.75
C GLY A 479 -67.95 16.03 -3.07
N ASN A 480 -66.91 15.19 -3.02
CA ASN A 480 -66.16 14.80 -4.22
C ASN A 480 -66.90 13.67 -4.94
N ASP A 481 -67.68 14.01 -5.95
CA ASP A 481 -68.61 13.09 -6.60
C ASP A 481 -68.01 12.41 -7.84
N LEU A 482 -68.51 11.23 -8.17
CA LEU A 482 -68.21 10.51 -9.41
C LEU A 482 -69.50 10.34 -10.23
N LEU A 483 -69.61 11.12 -11.30
CA LEU A 483 -70.75 11.14 -12.21
C LEU A 483 -70.37 10.49 -13.53
N ILE A 484 -71.09 9.44 -13.91
CA ILE A 484 -70.87 8.72 -15.15
C ILE A 484 -72.17 8.72 -15.95
N GLY A 485 -72.15 9.41 -17.09
CA GLY A 485 -73.23 9.46 -18.06
C GLY A 485 -73.42 8.15 -18.82
N SER A 486 -74.53 8.07 -19.52
CA SER A 486 -74.92 6.99 -20.41
C SER A 486 -74.29 7.15 -21.80
N HIS A 487 -74.70 6.31 -22.75
CA HIS A 487 -74.32 6.47 -24.16
C HIS A 487 -75.22 7.45 -24.94
N GLN A 488 -76.04 8.24 -24.25
CA GLN A 488 -76.98 9.20 -24.84
C GLN A 488 -76.70 10.58 -24.26
N ARG A 489 -77.21 11.62 -24.94
CA ARG A 489 -77.05 13.01 -24.49
C ARG A 489 -77.48 13.23 -23.04
N ASP A 490 -76.51 13.56 -22.22
CA ASP A 490 -76.65 13.80 -20.80
C ASP A 490 -76.23 15.22 -20.41
N VAL A 491 -76.58 15.59 -19.18
CA VAL A 491 -76.10 16.79 -18.50
C VAL A 491 -75.57 16.38 -17.15
N LEU A 492 -74.29 16.58 -16.90
CA LEU A 492 -73.64 16.29 -15.63
C LEU A 492 -73.30 17.62 -14.95
N GLN A 493 -73.64 17.73 -13.67
CA GLN A 493 -73.31 18.86 -12.81
C GLN A 493 -72.63 18.31 -11.57
N GLY A 494 -71.35 18.62 -11.37
CA GLY A 494 -70.57 18.22 -10.20
C GLY A 494 -71.15 18.86 -8.94
N GLY A 495 -70.90 20.17 -8.80
CA GLY A 495 -71.47 20.96 -7.72
C GLY A 495 -70.38 21.63 -6.90
N LEU A 496 -70.28 21.28 -5.62
CA LEU A 496 -69.22 21.77 -4.74
C LEU A 496 -68.18 20.68 -4.51
N ASP A 497 -66.92 21.08 -4.35
CA ASP A 497 -65.77 20.19 -4.11
C ASP A 497 -65.29 19.51 -5.40
N ASN A 498 -64.32 18.60 -5.32
CA ASN A 498 -63.55 18.15 -6.49
C ASN A 498 -64.20 16.92 -7.13
N ASP A 499 -64.92 17.15 -8.23
CA ASP A 499 -65.74 16.14 -8.88
C ASP A 499 -65.06 15.46 -10.07
N ARG A 500 -65.55 14.26 -10.41
CA ARG A 500 -65.13 13.52 -11.62
C ARG A 500 -66.35 13.24 -12.48
N LEU A 501 -66.37 13.85 -13.66
CA LEU A 501 -67.48 13.80 -14.61
C LEU A 501 -67.04 13.08 -15.89
N TYR A 502 -67.77 12.01 -16.24
CA TYR A 502 -67.58 11.24 -17.46
C TYR A 502 -68.87 11.27 -18.29
N GLY A 503 -68.87 11.94 -19.45
CA GLY A 503 -70.07 12.12 -20.29
C GLY A 503 -70.59 10.82 -20.89
N GLY A 504 -69.68 9.94 -21.30
CA GLY A 504 -70.03 8.64 -21.88
C GLY A 504 -70.04 8.70 -23.39
N GLY A 505 -71.21 8.83 -24.02
CA GLY A 505 -71.24 9.06 -25.46
C GLY A 505 -72.48 9.78 -25.97
N ASP A 506 -72.46 10.14 -27.27
CA ASP A 506 -73.31 11.20 -27.85
C ASP A 506 -72.84 12.59 -27.37
N ILE A 507 -73.60 13.65 -27.61
CA ILE A 507 -73.21 15.02 -27.29
C ILE A 507 -73.71 15.40 -25.91
N ASP A 508 -72.79 15.58 -24.97
CA ASP A 508 -73.05 15.82 -23.56
C ASP A 508 -72.73 17.26 -23.13
N ARG A 509 -73.19 17.61 -21.92
CA ARG A 509 -72.81 18.87 -21.24
C ARG A 509 -72.35 18.57 -19.82
N LEU A 510 -71.09 18.86 -19.54
CA LEU A 510 -70.46 18.65 -18.22
C LEU A 510 -70.17 20.01 -17.60
N PHE A 511 -70.59 20.18 -16.35
CA PHE A 511 -70.37 21.38 -15.53
C PHE A 511 -69.67 20.93 -14.24
N GLY A 512 -68.40 21.30 -14.05
CA GLY A 512 -67.68 21.05 -12.79
C GLY A 512 -68.28 21.86 -11.64
N GLU A 513 -68.43 23.17 -11.87
CA GLU A 513 -68.97 24.16 -10.93
C GLU A 513 -67.91 24.72 -9.94
N GLU A 514 -67.90 24.39 -8.66
CA GLU A 514 -66.85 24.85 -7.71
C GLU A 514 -65.95 23.70 -7.26
N GLY A 515 -64.65 23.74 -7.56
CA GLY A 515 -63.74 22.67 -7.20
C GLY A 515 -62.63 22.51 -8.23
N ASP A 516 -61.64 21.66 -7.94
CA ASP A 516 -60.65 21.21 -8.91
C ASP A 516 -61.20 19.94 -9.61
N ASP A 517 -61.93 20.12 -10.70
CA ASP A 517 -62.72 19.05 -11.31
C ASP A 517 -61.99 18.29 -12.41
N LEU A 518 -62.38 17.04 -12.66
CA LEU A 518 -61.99 16.27 -13.84
C LEU A 518 -63.18 16.06 -14.77
N LEU A 519 -63.07 16.54 -16.01
CA LEU A 519 -64.11 16.45 -17.02
C LEU A 519 -63.62 15.65 -18.23
N ASP A 520 -64.25 14.52 -18.49
CA ASP A 520 -64.06 13.71 -19.70
C ASP A 520 -65.39 13.60 -20.44
N GLY A 521 -65.49 14.23 -21.62
CA GLY A 521 -66.69 14.14 -22.45
C GLY A 521 -67.02 12.70 -22.90
N GLY A 522 -66.00 11.85 -23.03
CA GLY A 522 -66.17 10.56 -23.68
C GLY A 522 -66.38 10.73 -25.19
N ALA A 523 -67.15 9.83 -25.81
CA ALA A 523 -67.32 9.78 -27.26
C ALA A 523 -68.46 10.70 -27.75
N GLY A 524 -68.13 11.87 -28.29
CA GLY A 524 -69.14 12.87 -28.53
C GLY A 524 -68.63 14.09 -29.28
N SER A 525 -69.25 15.23 -29.03
CA SER A 525 -68.68 16.53 -29.38
C SER A 525 -69.24 17.47 -28.34
N ASP A 526 -68.62 17.37 -27.18
CA ASP A 526 -69.25 17.70 -25.91
C ASP A 526 -69.02 19.16 -25.54
N PHE A 527 -69.73 19.62 -24.53
CA PHE A 527 -69.52 20.94 -23.96
C PHE A 527 -69.07 20.80 -22.51
N LEU A 528 -67.85 21.22 -22.24
CA LEU A 528 -67.20 21.10 -20.94
C LEU A 528 -67.05 22.51 -20.34
N TYR A 529 -67.54 22.67 -19.11
CA TYR A 529 -67.44 23.89 -18.32
C TYR A 529 -66.75 23.49 -17.01
N GLY A 530 -65.53 23.98 -16.79
CA GLY A 530 -64.78 23.69 -15.55
C GLY A 530 -65.43 24.40 -14.38
N GLY A 531 -65.43 25.73 -14.42
CA GLY A 531 -66.03 26.57 -13.39
C GLY A 531 -64.96 27.28 -12.58
N LEU A 532 -65.06 27.24 -11.24
CA LEU A 532 -64.10 27.84 -10.33
C LEU A 532 -63.16 26.76 -9.77
N GLY A 533 -61.88 26.84 -10.09
CA GLY A 533 -60.85 25.96 -9.53
C GLY A 533 -59.81 25.61 -10.58
N ALA A 534 -58.96 24.63 -10.29
CA ALA A 534 -57.95 24.14 -11.22
C ALA A 534 -58.44 22.86 -11.90
N ASP A 535 -59.08 23.02 -13.05
CA ASP A 535 -59.81 21.92 -13.71
C ASP A 535 -58.95 21.11 -14.68
N TYR A 536 -59.29 19.84 -14.86
CA TYR A 536 -58.66 18.90 -15.78
C TYR A 536 -59.64 18.46 -16.86
N PHE A 537 -59.39 18.89 -18.10
CA PHE A 537 -60.17 18.46 -19.26
C PHE A 537 -59.46 17.33 -19.98
N VAL A 538 -60.09 16.15 -20.03
CA VAL A 538 -59.54 14.95 -20.66
C VAL A 538 -59.77 14.99 -22.16
N LEU A 539 -58.68 14.87 -22.93
CA LEU A 539 -58.70 14.77 -24.38
C LEU A 539 -58.06 13.45 -24.81
N ALA A 540 -58.79 12.67 -25.60
CA ALA A 540 -58.33 11.41 -26.17
C ALA A 540 -58.81 11.26 -27.63
N THR A 541 -58.12 10.44 -28.43
CA THR A 541 -58.60 10.07 -29.77
C THR A 541 -59.91 9.31 -29.68
N GLY A 542 -60.87 9.65 -30.53
CA GLY A 542 -62.19 8.99 -30.51
C GLY A 542 -63.18 9.60 -29.52
N ASN A 543 -62.77 10.60 -28.72
CA ASN A 543 -63.70 11.43 -27.95
C ASN A 543 -64.48 12.41 -28.85
N GLY A 544 -64.00 12.65 -30.07
CA GLY A 544 -64.63 13.57 -31.01
C GLY A 544 -64.16 15.01 -30.82
N SER A 545 -64.99 15.99 -31.20
CA SER A 545 -64.58 17.41 -31.26
C SER A 545 -65.24 18.22 -30.16
N ASP A 546 -64.64 18.20 -28.98
CA ASP A 546 -65.20 18.81 -27.77
C ASP A 546 -65.06 20.33 -27.73
N ARG A 547 -65.81 20.96 -26.84
CA ARG A 547 -65.82 22.41 -26.63
C ARG A 547 -65.60 22.70 -25.15
N ILE A 548 -64.41 23.17 -24.82
CA ILE A 548 -64.08 23.67 -23.49
C ILE A 548 -64.46 25.15 -23.44
N MET A 549 -65.39 25.49 -22.57
CA MET A 549 -66.16 26.73 -22.69
C MET A 549 -65.58 27.90 -21.88
N ASP A 550 -64.81 27.62 -20.85
CA ASP A 550 -64.34 28.59 -19.84
C ASP A 550 -62.88 28.40 -19.39
N PHE A 551 -62.06 27.68 -20.15
CA PHE A 551 -60.66 27.38 -19.82
C PHE A 551 -59.85 28.61 -19.37
N ASN A 552 -59.33 28.55 -18.15
CA ASN A 552 -58.59 29.61 -17.49
C ASN A 552 -57.27 29.11 -16.84
N PRO A 553 -56.14 29.23 -17.56
CA PRO A 553 -54.82 28.87 -17.02
C PRO A 553 -54.41 29.65 -15.75
N ALA A 554 -55.04 30.79 -15.47
CA ALA A 554 -54.74 31.58 -14.28
C ALA A 554 -55.39 31.00 -13.01
N GLU A 555 -56.46 30.21 -13.15
CA GLU A 555 -57.10 29.48 -12.05
C GLU A 555 -56.47 28.09 -11.85
N GLY A 556 -55.82 27.55 -12.89
CA GLY A 556 -54.96 26.37 -12.78
C GLY A 556 -55.25 25.30 -13.81
N ASP A 557 -56.23 25.54 -14.69
CA ASP A 557 -56.76 24.59 -15.66
C ASP A 557 -55.70 23.93 -16.54
N ARG A 558 -55.92 22.64 -16.77
CA ARG A 558 -55.02 21.76 -17.49
C ARG A 558 -55.77 20.88 -18.45
N LEU A 559 -55.04 20.45 -19.47
CA LEU A 559 -55.49 19.46 -20.43
C LEU A 559 -54.83 18.13 -20.09
N ALA A 560 -55.63 17.12 -19.78
CA ALA A 560 -55.18 15.76 -19.56
C ALA A 560 -55.18 15.00 -20.90
N LEU A 561 -53.99 14.69 -21.40
CA LEU A 561 -53.80 14.07 -22.71
C LEU A 561 -53.69 12.55 -22.57
N SER A 562 -54.85 11.87 -22.49
CA SER A 562 -54.90 10.43 -22.25
C SER A 562 -54.47 9.65 -23.48
N GLY A 563 -53.32 8.95 -23.40
CA GLY A 563 -52.80 8.13 -24.49
C GLY A 563 -52.22 8.92 -25.69
N LEU A 564 -52.05 10.24 -25.56
CA LEU A 564 -51.56 11.11 -26.64
C LEU A 564 -50.12 11.57 -26.38
N ASN A 565 -49.29 11.58 -27.43
CA ASN A 565 -47.96 12.19 -27.36
C ASN A 565 -48.06 13.70 -27.60
N PHE A 566 -47.61 14.51 -26.64
CA PHE A 566 -47.63 15.98 -26.74
C PHE A 566 -46.99 16.50 -28.05
N GLY A 567 -45.93 15.86 -28.54
CA GLY A 567 -45.25 16.25 -29.78
C GLY A 567 -46.05 16.03 -31.07
N GLN A 568 -47.22 15.38 -31.00
CA GLN A 568 -48.12 15.16 -32.14
C GLN A 568 -49.27 16.18 -32.21
N LEU A 569 -49.40 17.04 -31.20
CA LEU A 569 -50.46 18.04 -31.13
C LEU A 569 -50.08 19.33 -31.86
N SER A 570 -51.06 19.93 -32.53
CA SER A 570 -50.99 21.27 -33.12
C SER A 570 -52.06 22.17 -32.51
N PHE A 571 -51.70 23.41 -32.20
CA PHE A 571 -52.59 24.40 -31.63
C PHE A 571 -52.85 25.52 -32.65
N ASN A 572 -54.10 25.65 -33.10
CA ASN A 572 -54.50 26.61 -34.14
C ASN A 572 -55.58 27.56 -33.62
N SER A 573 -55.21 28.81 -33.32
CA SER A 573 -56.11 29.81 -32.73
C SER A 573 -56.77 29.31 -31.45
N ASN A 574 -57.94 28.67 -31.55
CA ASN A 574 -58.71 28.11 -30.45
C ASN A 574 -58.90 26.59 -30.57
N GLN A 575 -58.16 25.90 -31.45
CA GLN A 575 -58.30 24.47 -31.72
C GLN A 575 -57.09 23.67 -31.25
N ILE A 576 -57.33 22.47 -30.74
CA ILE A 576 -56.33 21.46 -30.43
C ILE A 576 -56.51 20.32 -31.43
N ILE A 577 -55.45 19.99 -32.17
CA ILE A 577 -55.51 19.11 -33.34
C ILE A 577 -54.46 18.00 -33.21
N LEU A 578 -54.84 16.77 -33.52
CA LEU A 578 -53.93 15.62 -33.67
C LEU A 578 -53.97 15.12 -35.12
N GLY A 579 -52.90 15.32 -35.88
CA GLY A 579 -52.90 15.02 -37.32
C GLY A 579 -53.96 15.84 -38.08
N SER A 580 -55.07 15.21 -38.46
CA SER A 580 -56.22 15.85 -39.10
C SER A 580 -57.49 15.90 -38.23
N GLU A 581 -57.46 15.32 -37.03
CA GLU A 581 -58.57 15.29 -36.08
C GLU A 581 -58.54 16.52 -35.18
N VAL A 582 -59.66 17.22 -35.05
CA VAL A 582 -59.81 18.29 -34.06
C VAL A 582 -60.32 17.65 -32.78
N LEU A 583 -59.49 17.66 -31.73
CA LEU A 583 -59.80 17.08 -30.43
C LEU A 583 -60.68 18.03 -29.62
N ALA A 584 -60.39 19.33 -29.63
CA ALA A 584 -61.19 20.31 -28.91
C ALA A 584 -61.13 21.72 -29.48
N TYR A 585 -62.17 22.49 -29.21
CA TYR A 585 -62.25 23.93 -29.33
C TYR A 585 -62.24 24.55 -27.93
N VAL A 586 -61.37 25.52 -27.69
CA VAL A 586 -61.21 26.16 -26.37
C VAL A 586 -61.64 27.61 -26.45
N THR A 587 -62.67 28.01 -25.71
CA THR A 587 -63.05 29.42 -25.57
C THR A 587 -62.53 29.99 -24.26
N GLY A 588 -61.60 30.94 -24.33
CA GLY A 588 -60.89 31.53 -23.18
C GLY A 588 -59.63 32.28 -23.62
N SER A 589 -58.95 32.98 -22.70
CA SER A 589 -57.66 33.61 -23.02
C SER A 589 -56.57 32.54 -23.04
N LEU A 590 -56.24 32.02 -24.22
CA LEU A 590 -55.00 31.29 -24.44
C LEU A 590 -53.82 32.26 -24.26
N GLY A 591 -53.40 32.47 -23.02
CA GLY A 591 -52.07 32.98 -22.73
C GLY A 591 -51.03 32.09 -23.41
N ASN A 592 -49.87 32.66 -23.72
CA ASN A 592 -48.72 31.98 -24.35
C ASN A 592 -48.47 30.55 -23.80
N PRO A 593 -47.92 29.67 -24.64
CA PRO A 593 -48.43 28.33 -24.91
C PRO A 593 -48.55 27.45 -23.66
N VAL A 594 -49.68 26.76 -23.58
CA VAL A 594 -49.95 25.56 -22.76
C VAL A 594 -48.63 24.81 -22.48
N THR A 595 -48.11 24.96 -21.27
CA THR A 595 -47.01 24.13 -20.79
C THR A 595 -47.60 22.74 -20.56
N GLY A 596 -47.50 21.87 -21.57
CA GLY A 596 -47.91 20.47 -21.43
C GLY A 596 -47.08 19.81 -20.33
N LEU A 597 -47.72 19.52 -19.20
CA LEU A 597 -47.19 18.60 -18.21
C LEU A 597 -47.44 17.18 -18.71
N ASN A 598 -46.37 16.54 -19.16
CA ASN A 598 -46.35 15.12 -19.46
C ASN A 598 -46.03 14.38 -18.14
N THR A 599 -47.00 14.22 -17.24
CA THR A 599 -47.01 13.34 -16.03
C THR A 599 -48.34 13.59 -15.29
N ARG A 600 -49.23 12.65 -14.93
CA ARG A 600 -49.34 11.17 -14.94
C ARG A 600 -50.84 10.80 -15.06
N PRO A 601 -51.25 9.62 -15.55
CA PRO A 601 -52.58 9.08 -15.26
C PRO A 601 -52.45 7.90 -14.30
N GLU A 602 -52.61 8.12 -12.99
CA GLU A 602 -52.74 7.03 -12.01
C GLU A 602 -54.14 7.01 -11.40
N TRP A 603 -55.18 6.99 -12.22
CA TRP A 603 -56.56 6.76 -11.74
C TRP A 603 -57.34 5.98 -12.80
N PHE A 604 -57.00 4.70 -12.99
CA PHE A 604 -57.91 3.75 -13.61
C PHE A 604 -58.67 3.05 -12.50
N VAL A 605 -59.92 3.47 -12.27
CA VAL A 605 -60.91 2.56 -11.67
C VAL A 605 -61.25 1.55 -12.75
N THR A 606 -60.75 0.33 -12.61
CA THR A 606 -61.36 -0.83 -13.29
C THR A 606 -62.54 -1.23 -12.41
N LEU A 607 -63.76 -0.90 -12.85
CA LEU A 607 -64.99 -1.52 -12.32
C LEU A 607 -65.09 -2.97 -12.81
#